data_AF-A0A7H4N3D1-F1
#
_entry.id   AF-A0A7H4N3D1-F1
#
_cell.length_a   1.000
_cell.length_b   1.000
_cell.length_c   1.000
_cell.angle_alpha   90.00
_cell.angle_beta   90.00
_cell.angle_gamma   90.00
#
_symmetry.space_group_name_H-M   'P 1'
#
loop_
_entity.id
_entity.type
_entity.pdbx_description
1 polymer ?
#
loop_
_entity_poly.entity_id
_entity_poly.type
_entity_poly.pdbx_seq_one_letter_code
_entity_poly.pdbx_strand_id
1 'polypeptide(L)'
;MEQFRPKTTPPLANPERLNGHCEELYELISSLNNILNLYMPAGQEAEHRFPMGELPQEVMEICQRLAKLTETLRGLAELFLNDLGEKTGSHDVVRLHRVLLQMNRALGMFESQSKLWRLASLAQSSGAPVTKWVTRDLRDGQMHIWFHCVGIRVSDQLERLLWRSVPHIVVTSATLRSLNSFSRLQEMSGLKEKAGDRFVALDSPFNHVEQGKIVIPQMHYEPLIDNEEQHIAEMAAYFREQVESKKHLGMLVLFASGRAMQRFLEHVTDLRLLLLVQGDKPRYRLVELHRKRVEGGERSVLVGLQSFAEGLDLKGELLSQVHIHKIAFPPIDSPVVITEGEWLKSLNRYPFEVQSLPSASFNLIQQVGRLIRSHSCWGEVVIYDKRLLTKNYGKRLLNALPIFPIEQPAVPEVIVKTKTKQTRRKRR
;
A
#
# COMPACT_ATOMS: atom_id res chain seq x y z
N MET A 1 -13.58 -14.92 36.89
CA MET A 1 -13.54 -16.31 37.42
C MET A 1 -14.69 -16.65 38.35
N GLU A 2 -15.36 -15.68 38.97
CA GLU A 2 -16.51 -15.95 39.86
C GLU A 2 -17.77 -16.45 39.13
N GLN A 3 -17.98 -16.04 37.87
CA GLN A 3 -19.19 -16.38 37.12
C GLN A 3 -19.07 -17.69 36.31
N PHE A 4 -17.87 -18.04 35.84
CA PHE A 4 -17.59 -19.25 35.08
C PHE A 4 -16.18 -19.74 35.46
N ARG A 5 -16.08 -20.81 36.27
CA ARG A 5 -14.78 -21.38 36.68
C ARG A 5 -14.23 -22.29 35.59
N PRO A 6 -13.03 -22.04 35.03
CA PRO A 6 -12.47 -22.87 33.98
C PRO A 6 -12.10 -24.27 34.50
N LYS A 7 -12.13 -25.28 33.62
CA LYS A 7 -11.77 -26.67 33.98
C LYS A 7 -10.29 -26.80 34.37
N THR A 8 -9.42 -26.04 33.72
CA THR A 8 -7.99 -25.92 34.03
C THR A 8 -7.65 -24.44 34.24
N THR A 9 -7.05 -24.12 35.38
CA THR A 9 -6.59 -22.76 35.68
C THR A 9 -5.11 -22.64 35.36
N PRO A 10 -4.72 -21.93 34.29
CA PRO A 10 -3.31 -21.68 34.03
C PRO A 10 -2.70 -20.87 35.19
N PRO A 11 -1.39 -21.00 35.47
CA PRO A 11 -0.71 -20.28 36.56
C PRO A 11 -0.94 -18.76 36.57
N LEU A 12 -1.06 -18.16 35.37
CA LEU A 12 -1.30 -16.72 35.20
C LEU A 12 -2.77 -16.31 35.42
N ALA A 13 -3.70 -17.26 35.56
CA ALA A 13 -5.07 -16.93 35.96
C ALA A 13 -5.14 -16.47 37.42
N ASN A 14 -4.15 -16.79 38.27
CA ASN A 14 -4.11 -16.28 39.64
C ASN A 14 -4.02 -14.73 39.62
N PRO A 15 -4.92 -14.01 40.34
CA PRO A 15 -4.95 -12.54 40.32
C PRO A 15 -3.64 -11.86 40.71
N GLU A 16 -2.92 -12.36 41.72
CA GLU A 16 -1.64 -11.78 42.16
C GLU A 16 -0.57 -11.94 41.06
N ARG A 17 -0.52 -13.11 40.44
CA ARG A 17 0.41 -13.36 39.32
C ARG A 17 0.07 -12.55 38.08
N LEU A 18 -1.22 -12.40 37.77
CA LEU A 18 -1.67 -11.57 36.66
C LEU A 18 -1.33 -10.10 36.91
N ASN A 19 -1.55 -9.60 38.13
CA ASN A 19 -1.20 -8.23 38.50
C ASN A 19 0.30 -7.99 38.36
N GLY A 20 1.15 -8.85 38.94
CA GLY A 20 2.62 -8.72 38.79
C GLY A 20 3.08 -8.78 37.33
N HIS A 21 2.43 -9.62 36.51
CA HIS A 21 2.72 -9.69 35.07
C HIS A 21 2.33 -8.41 34.32
N CYS A 22 1.20 -7.80 34.69
CA CYS A 22 0.76 -6.52 34.14
C CYS A 22 1.66 -5.36 34.60
N GLU A 23 2.05 -5.33 35.87
CA GLU A 23 2.99 -4.34 36.43
C GLU A 23 4.32 -4.36 35.68
N GLU A 24 4.91 -5.54 35.50
CA GLU A 24 6.15 -5.70 34.72
C GLU A 24 5.99 -5.18 33.29
N LEU A 25 4.86 -5.48 32.64
CA LEU A 25 4.55 -4.99 31.29
C LEU A 25 4.48 -3.46 31.25
N TYR A 26 3.82 -2.82 32.23
CA TYR A 26 3.73 -1.35 32.32
C TYR A 26 5.10 -0.71 32.58
N GLU A 27 5.92 -1.28 33.45
CA GLU A 27 7.28 -0.79 33.75
C GLU A 27 8.18 -0.84 32.50
N LEU A 28 8.12 -1.94 31.75
CA LEU A 28 8.86 -2.12 30.51
C LEU A 28 8.40 -1.14 29.42
N ILE A 29 7.09 -0.92 29.26
CA ILE A 29 6.56 0.08 28.32
C ILE A 29 6.98 1.50 28.73
N SER A 30 6.93 1.82 30.02
CA SER A 30 7.34 3.12 30.54
C SER A 30 8.84 3.37 30.27
N SER A 31 9.67 2.37 30.57
CA SER A 31 11.11 2.40 30.31
C SER A 31 11.42 2.55 28.82
N LEU A 32 10.72 1.79 27.97
CA LEU A 32 10.83 1.90 26.52
C LEU A 32 10.46 3.31 26.03
N ASN A 33 9.34 3.87 26.49
CA ASN A 33 8.90 5.21 26.10
C ASN A 33 9.93 6.28 26.50
N ASN A 34 10.54 6.15 27.67
CA ASN A 34 11.59 7.06 28.12
C ASN A 34 12.82 7.00 27.20
N ILE A 35 13.28 5.79 26.85
CA ILE A 35 14.42 5.61 25.95
C ILE A 35 14.10 6.12 24.55
N LEU A 36 12.96 5.73 23.97
CA LEU A 36 12.57 6.12 22.62
C LEU A 36 12.40 7.64 22.49
N ASN A 37 11.93 8.33 23.53
CA ASN A 37 11.81 9.79 23.53
C ASN A 37 13.15 10.51 23.33
N LEU A 38 14.27 9.91 23.75
CA LEU A 38 15.61 10.48 23.59
C LEU A 38 16.10 10.45 22.14
N TYR A 39 15.60 9.52 21.32
CA TYR A 39 15.97 9.39 19.90
C TYR A 39 15.18 10.31 18.98
N MET A 40 14.04 10.82 19.46
CA MET A 40 13.12 11.60 18.65
C MET A 40 13.54 13.07 18.60
N PRO A 41 13.54 13.71 17.42
CA PRO A 41 13.76 15.14 17.28
C PRO A 41 12.85 15.99 18.18
N ALA A 42 13.32 17.19 18.52
CA ALA A 42 12.50 18.19 19.23
C ALA A 42 11.34 18.65 18.33
N GLY A 43 10.11 18.61 18.86
CA GLY A 43 8.91 18.98 18.12
C GLY A 43 7.67 18.21 18.59
N GLN A 44 6.50 18.72 18.19
CA GLN A 44 5.20 18.07 18.43
C GLN A 44 5.00 16.88 17.48
N GLU A 45 5.44 17.00 16.23
CA GLU A 45 5.48 15.89 15.29
C GLU A 45 6.93 15.53 14.99
N ALA A 46 7.26 14.26 15.20
CA ALA A 46 8.60 13.77 14.95
C ALA A 46 8.56 12.31 14.49
N GLU A 47 9.56 11.92 13.72
CA GLU A 47 9.79 10.53 13.30
C GLU A 47 11.27 10.20 13.49
N HIS A 48 11.55 9.01 14.02
CA HIS A 48 12.89 8.46 14.10
C HIS A 48 12.90 7.03 13.57
N ARG A 49 13.69 6.79 12.52
CA ARG A 49 13.90 5.46 11.94
C ARG A 49 15.24 4.90 12.40
N PHE A 50 15.23 3.64 12.82
CA PHE A 50 16.47 2.91 13.13
C PHE A 50 17.11 2.39 11.82
N PRO A 51 18.36 2.78 11.49
CA PRO A 51 19.08 2.27 10.33
C PRO A 51 19.12 0.75 10.34
N MET A 52 18.86 0.10 9.19
CA MET A 52 18.74 -1.36 9.08
C MET A 52 17.74 -2.03 10.06
N GLY A 53 16.91 -1.25 10.78
CA GLY A 53 16.06 -1.77 11.85
C GLY A 53 16.80 -2.22 13.11
N GLU A 54 18.06 -1.80 13.27
CA GLU A 54 18.91 -2.17 14.40
C GLU A 54 18.54 -1.33 15.63
N LEU A 55 18.03 -2.02 16.66
CA LEU A 55 17.72 -1.40 17.94
C LEU A 55 18.95 -1.44 18.85
N PRO A 56 19.13 -0.44 19.73
CA PRO A 56 20.08 -0.54 20.83
C PRO A 56 19.83 -1.79 21.68
N GLN A 57 20.88 -2.37 22.26
CA GLN A 57 20.79 -3.62 23.03
C GLN A 57 19.74 -3.54 24.14
N GLU A 58 19.74 -2.46 24.92
CA GLU A 58 18.78 -2.23 26.01
C GLU A 58 17.32 -2.26 25.50
N VAL A 59 17.06 -1.61 24.37
CA VAL A 59 15.73 -1.58 23.73
C VAL A 59 15.35 -2.97 23.23
N MET A 60 16.31 -3.69 22.65
CA MET A 60 16.10 -5.06 22.15
C MET A 60 15.74 -6.03 23.27
N GLU A 61 16.41 -5.95 24.42
CA GLU A 61 16.12 -6.76 25.61
C GLU A 61 14.72 -6.47 26.16
N ILE A 62 14.32 -5.19 26.22
CA ILE A 62 12.95 -4.80 26.59
C ILE A 62 11.94 -5.39 25.60
N CYS A 63 12.16 -5.27 24.29
CA CYS A 63 11.27 -5.82 23.27
C CYS A 63 11.15 -7.36 23.35
N GLN A 64 12.24 -8.07 23.62
CA GLN A 64 12.23 -9.52 23.84
C GLN A 64 11.38 -9.90 25.06
N ARG A 65 11.51 -9.14 26.16
CA ARG A 65 10.73 -9.39 27.37
C ARG A 65 9.24 -9.10 27.14
N LEU A 66 8.91 -7.98 26.51
CA LEU A 66 7.54 -7.63 26.12
C LEU A 66 6.91 -8.68 25.19
N ALA A 67 7.68 -9.24 24.25
CA ALA A 67 7.21 -10.31 23.38
C ALA A 67 6.77 -11.55 24.18
N LYS A 68 7.57 -11.95 25.18
CA LYS A 68 7.23 -13.09 26.05
C LYS A 68 6.00 -12.81 26.92
N LEU A 69 5.93 -11.63 27.54
CA LEU A 69 4.81 -11.25 28.41
C LEU A 69 3.49 -11.18 27.63
N THR A 70 3.48 -10.54 26.45
CA THR A 70 2.27 -10.40 25.63
C THR A 70 1.84 -11.72 24.99
N GLU A 71 2.78 -12.60 24.62
CA GLU A 71 2.45 -13.94 24.13
C GLU A 71 1.79 -14.79 25.24
N THR A 72 2.23 -14.63 26.49
CA THR A 72 1.62 -15.34 27.62
C THR A 72 0.19 -14.84 27.88
N LEU A 73 -0.06 -13.53 27.78
CA LEU A 73 -1.42 -12.96 27.87
C LEU A 73 -2.32 -13.41 26.71
N ARG A 74 -1.78 -13.49 25.49
CA ARG A 74 -2.48 -14.02 24.32
C ARG A 74 -2.92 -15.48 24.57
N GLY A 75 -2.00 -16.33 25.03
CA GLY A 75 -2.30 -17.72 25.37
C GLY A 75 -3.33 -17.87 26.49
N LEU A 76 -3.27 -17.01 27.52
CA LEU A 76 -4.26 -16.98 28.58
C LEU A 76 -5.67 -16.64 28.05
N ALA A 77 -5.79 -15.64 27.18
CA ALA A 77 -7.06 -15.24 26.58
C ALA A 77 -7.64 -16.33 25.66
N GLU A 78 -6.78 -17.01 24.89
CA GLU A 78 -7.15 -18.14 24.02
C GLU A 78 -7.70 -19.32 24.85
N LEU A 79 -7.04 -19.66 25.96
CA LEU A 79 -7.51 -20.70 26.89
C LEU A 79 -8.89 -20.37 27.48
N PHE A 80 -9.10 -19.12 27.93
CA PHE A 80 -10.40 -18.70 28.46
C PHE A 80 -11.50 -18.71 27.39
N LEU A 81 -11.20 -18.31 26.15
CA LEU A 81 -12.15 -18.36 25.05
C LEU A 81 -12.56 -19.79 24.72
N ASN A 82 -11.61 -20.73 24.67
CA ASN A 82 -11.90 -22.14 24.43
C ASN A 82 -12.78 -22.73 25.55
N ASP A 83 -12.47 -22.46 26.82
CA ASP A 83 -13.26 -22.92 27.96
C ASP A 83 -14.68 -22.31 28.00
N LEU A 84 -14.82 -21.01 27.68
CA LEU A 84 -16.12 -20.37 27.53
C LEU A 84 -16.92 -20.94 26.36
N GLY A 85 -16.25 -21.28 25.24
CA GLY A 85 -16.84 -21.93 24.08
C GLY A 85 -17.49 -23.26 24.42
N GLU A 86 -16.80 -24.11 25.20
CA GLU A 86 -17.34 -25.39 25.68
C GLU A 86 -18.59 -25.24 26.57
N LYS A 87 -18.71 -24.10 27.27
CA LYS A 87 -19.81 -23.84 28.23
C LYS A 87 -21.08 -23.29 27.59
N THR A 88 -21.04 -22.95 26.31
CA THR A 88 -22.19 -22.43 25.55
C THR A 88 -23.42 -23.36 25.58
N GLY A 89 -23.20 -24.68 25.70
CA GLY A 89 -24.28 -25.68 25.79
C GLY A 89 -24.89 -25.92 27.18
N SER A 90 -24.36 -25.30 28.25
CA SER A 90 -24.73 -25.63 29.64
C SER A 90 -25.10 -24.44 30.53
N HIS A 91 -24.94 -23.20 30.04
CA HIS A 91 -25.14 -21.98 30.84
C HIS A 91 -26.00 -20.95 30.08
N ASP A 92 -26.50 -19.93 30.80
CA ASP A 92 -27.28 -18.82 30.24
C ASP A 92 -26.56 -18.16 29.05
N VAL A 93 -27.16 -18.34 27.87
CA VAL A 93 -26.62 -17.94 26.57
C VAL A 93 -26.34 -16.44 26.52
N VAL A 94 -27.19 -15.60 27.13
CA VAL A 94 -27.07 -14.13 27.01
C VAL A 94 -25.88 -13.60 27.80
N ARG A 95 -25.70 -14.08 29.04
CA ARG A 95 -24.55 -13.70 29.90
C ARG A 95 -23.25 -14.22 29.34
N LEU A 96 -23.24 -15.48 28.89
CA LEU A 96 -22.05 -16.11 28.33
C LEU A 96 -21.62 -15.44 27.01
N HIS A 97 -22.58 -15.04 26.17
CA HIS A 97 -22.29 -14.30 24.94
C HIS A 97 -21.62 -12.93 25.20
N ARG A 98 -22.04 -12.20 26.23
CA ARG A 98 -21.41 -10.91 26.61
C ARG A 98 -19.94 -11.11 27.02
N VAL A 99 -19.64 -12.14 27.81
CA VAL A 99 -18.27 -12.45 28.25
C VAL A 99 -17.42 -12.91 27.07
N LEU A 100 -17.97 -13.75 26.18
CA LEU A 100 -17.30 -14.15 24.93
C LEU A 100 -16.93 -12.94 24.05
N LEU A 101 -17.83 -11.97 23.90
CA LEU A 101 -17.55 -10.75 23.13
C LEU A 101 -16.40 -9.94 23.74
N GLN A 102 -16.39 -9.77 25.06
CA GLN A 102 -15.29 -9.08 25.75
C GLN A 102 -13.97 -9.82 25.59
N MET A 103 -13.99 -11.15 25.69
CA MET A 103 -12.80 -11.97 25.58
C MET A 103 -12.24 -12.02 24.16
N ASN A 104 -13.10 -12.05 23.14
CA ASN A 104 -12.66 -11.93 21.74
C ASN A 104 -11.98 -10.59 21.46
N ARG A 105 -12.49 -9.48 22.02
CA ARG A 105 -11.83 -8.17 21.91
C ARG A 105 -10.46 -8.17 22.58
N ALA A 106 -10.35 -8.75 23.78
CA ALA A 106 -9.08 -8.87 24.49
C ALA A 106 -8.07 -9.74 23.73
N LEU A 107 -8.50 -10.89 23.19
CA LEU A 107 -7.65 -11.75 22.37
C LEU A 107 -7.12 -10.99 21.15
N GLY A 108 -7.99 -10.28 20.40
CA GLY A 108 -7.56 -9.49 19.25
C GLY A 108 -6.55 -8.40 19.59
N MET A 109 -6.69 -7.77 20.76
CA MET A 109 -5.71 -6.81 21.30
C MET A 109 -4.37 -7.48 21.62
N PHE A 110 -4.38 -8.61 22.35
CA PHE A 110 -3.15 -9.34 22.69
C PHE A 110 -2.46 -9.96 21.48
N GLU A 111 -3.21 -10.43 20.48
CA GLU A 111 -2.65 -10.88 19.21
C GLU A 111 -1.91 -9.76 18.48
N SER A 112 -2.51 -8.57 18.42
CA SER A 112 -1.91 -7.40 17.77
C SER A 112 -0.62 -6.98 18.48
N GLN A 113 -0.63 -6.95 19.82
CA GLN A 113 0.55 -6.63 20.61
C GLN A 113 1.64 -7.71 20.52
N SER A 114 1.28 -8.99 20.62
CA SER A 114 2.22 -10.11 20.48
C SER A 114 2.92 -10.06 19.12
N LYS A 115 2.19 -9.78 18.02
CA LYS A 115 2.78 -9.61 16.69
C LYS A 115 3.79 -8.46 16.64
N LEU A 116 3.45 -7.30 17.21
CA LEU A 116 4.34 -6.14 17.27
C LEU A 116 5.63 -6.49 18.02
N TRP A 117 5.53 -6.97 19.26
CA TRP A 117 6.70 -7.23 20.09
C TRP A 117 7.54 -8.39 19.58
N ARG A 118 6.91 -9.40 18.97
CA ARG A 118 7.61 -10.48 18.27
C ARG A 118 8.43 -9.97 17.10
N LEU A 119 7.90 -9.04 16.30
CA LEU A 119 8.69 -8.45 15.21
C LEU A 119 9.79 -7.52 15.75
N ALA A 120 9.48 -6.75 16.79
CA ALA A 120 10.45 -5.88 17.45
C ALA A 120 11.66 -6.65 18.00
N SER A 121 11.42 -7.85 18.56
CA SER A 121 12.43 -8.73 19.14
C SER A 121 13.22 -9.56 18.11
N LEU A 122 12.96 -9.39 16.82
CA LEU A 122 13.72 -10.02 15.74
C LEU A 122 14.64 -9.00 15.07
N ALA A 123 15.90 -9.36 14.85
CA ALA A 123 16.80 -8.59 13.99
C ALA A 123 16.41 -8.76 12.52
N GLN A 124 16.07 -10.00 12.13
CA GLN A 124 15.70 -10.36 10.77
C GLN A 124 14.45 -11.24 10.75
N SER A 125 13.70 -11.14 9.66
CA SER A 125 12.56 -11.98 9.30
C SER A 125 12.71 -12.39 7.84
N SER A 126 12.68 -13.69 7.55
CA SER A 126 12.83 -14.20 6.18
C SER A 126 14.10 -13.73 5.46
N GLY A 127 15.23 -13.74 6.20
CA GLY A 127 16.55 -13.36 5.69
C GLY A 127 16.73 -11.86 5.41
N ALA A 128 15.74 -11.03 5.73
CA ALA A 128 15.80 -9.57 5.60
C ALA A 128 15.57 -8.88 6.94
N PRO A 129 16.06 -7.65 7.15
CA PRO A 129 15.80 -6.91 8.38
C PRO A 129 14.32 -6.63 8.61
N VAL A 130 13.96 -6.41 9.86
CA VAL A 130 12.66 -5.86 10.23
C VAL A 130 12.81 -4.34 10.29
N THR A 131 12.05 -3.60 9.49
CA THR A 131 12.01 -2.13 9.57
C THR A 131 11.41 -1.72 10.90
N LYS A 132 12.09 -0.84 11.65
CA LYS A 132 11.62 -0.34 12.93
C LYS A 132 11.77 1.18 12.98
N TRP A 133 10.70 1.85 13.41
CA TRP A 133 10.72 3.31 13.57
C TRP A 133 9.70 3.75 14.61
N VAL A 134 9.85 4.97 15.08
CA VAL A 134 9.00 5.60 16.08
C VAL A 134 8.43 6.88 15.51
N THR A 135 7.15 7.12 15.75
CA THR A 135 6.52 8.40 15.45
C THR A 135 5.94 9.01 16.71
N ARG A 136 5.99 10.33 16.81
CA ARG A 136 5.34 11.11 17.87
C ARG A 136 4.37 12.06 17.21
N ASP A 137 3.12 12.03 17.64
CA ASP A 137 2.06 12.92 17.17
C ASP A 137 1.19 13.43 18.33
N LEU A 138 0.63 14.63 18.17
CA LEU A 138 -0.33 15.20 19.10
C LEU A 138 -1.74 14.79 18.67
N ARG A 139 -2.45 14.00 19.50
CA ARG A 139 -3.86 13.65 19.28
C ARG A 139 -4.66 13.98 20.53
N ASP A 140 -5.82 14.59 20.35
CA ASP A 140 -6.74 14.95 21.44
C ASP A 140 -6.05 15.73 22.59
N GLY A 141 -5.06 16.56 22.25
CA GLY A 141 -4.28 17.34 23.22
C GLY A 141 -3.24 16.55 24.01
N GLN A 142 -3.04 15.27 23.72
CA GLN A 142 -2.05 14.40 24.35
C GLN A 142 -0.97 13.99 23.34
N MET A 143 0.26 13.88 23.85
CA MET A 143 1.40 13.39 23.08
C MET A 143 1.35 11.86 23.03
N HIS A 144 1.22 11.30 21.83
CA HIS A 144 1.28 9.87 21.60
C HIS A 144 2.59 9.47 20.95
N ILE A 145 3.11 8.32 21.36
CA ILE A 145 4.28 7.68 20.74
C ILE A 145 3.80 6.36 20.16
N TRP A 146 4.19 6.12 18.91
CA TRP A 146 3.88 4.90 18.19
C TRP A 146 5.18 4.21 17.82
N PHE A 147 5.25 2.92 18.15
CA PHE A 147 6.33 2.06 17.75
C PHE A 147 5.86 1.16 16.60
N HIS A 148 6.58 1.20 15.48
CA HIS A 148 6.19 0.50 14.26
C HIS A 148 7.23 -0.55 13.90
N CYS A 149 6.77 -1.73 13.50
CA CYS A 149 7.62 -2.83 13.04
C CYS A 149 7.04 -3.47 11.78
N VAL A 150 7.84 -3.60 10.72
CA VAL A 150 7.42 -4.20 9.46
C VAL A 150 8.52 -5.13 8.94
N GLY A 151 8.21 -6.43 8.80
CA GLY A 151 9.10 -7.37 8.14
C GLY A 151 9.18 -7.09 6.64
N ILE A 152 10.38 -6.91 6.10
CA ILE A 152 10.59 -6.59 4.67
C ILE A 152 10.24 -7.80 3.79
N ARG A 153 10.53 -9.01 4.26
CA ARG A 153 10.23 -10.27 3.56
C ARG A 153 9.33 -11.16 4.42
N VAL A 154 8.51 -11.95 3.72
CA VAL A 154 7.49 -12.84 4.31
C VAL A 154 7.58 -14.27 3.78
N SER A 155 8.62 -14.62 3.02
CA SER A 155 8.76 -15.93 2.36
C SER A 155 8.69 -17.09 3.34
N ASP A 156 9.31 -16.99 4.53
CA ASP A 156 9.30 -18.07 5.51
C ASP A 156 7.91 -18.27 6.14
N GLN A 157 7.13 -17.20 6.24
CA GLN A 157 5.75 -17.28 6.72
C GLN A 157 4.87 -18.00 5.71
N LEU A 158 5.00 -17.66 4.43
CA LEU A 158 4.29 -18.34 3.34
C LEU A 158 4.70 -19.80 3.22
N GLU A 159 6.00 -20.09 3.34
CA GLU A 159 6.55 -21.44 3.37
C GLU A 159 5.91 -22.28 4.47
N ARG A 160 5.89 -21.76 5.70
CA ARG A 160 5.38 -22.49 6.86
C ARG A 160 3.85 -22.68 6.83
N LEU A 161 3.11 -21.65 6.42
CA LEU A 161 1.65 -21.63 6.52
C LEU A 161 0.96 -22.18 5.28
N LEU A 162 1.57 -22.07 4.11
CA LEU A 162 0.96 -22.43 2.83
C LEU A 162 1.77 -23.53 2.13
N TRP A 163 3.00 -23.23 1.68
CA TRP A 163 3.74 -24.09 0.75
C TRP A 163 4.03 -25.48 1.33
N ARG A 164 4.34 -25.57 2.64
CA ARG A 164 4.54 -26.87 3.32
C ARG A 164 3.25 -27.51 3.82
N SER A 165 2.21 -26.72 4.05
CA SER A 165 0.98 -27.21 4.66
C SER A 165 0.01 -27.81 3.65
N VAL A 166 0.08 -27.39 2.39
CA VAL A 166 -0.81 -27.86 1.31
C VAL A 166 0.04 -28.48 0.20
N PRO A 167 -0.19 -29.75 -0.19
CA PRO A 167 0.70 -30.45 -1.13
C PRO A 167 0.88 -29.76 -2.49
N HIS A 168 -0.19 -29.20 -3.05
CA HIS A 168 -0.17 -28.51 -4.34
C HIS A 168 -1.06 -27.27 -4.28
N ILE A 169 -0.51 -26.11 -4.64
CA ILE A 169 -1.23 -24.82 -4.64
C ILE A 169 -1.16 -24.19 -6.02
N VAL A 170 -2.30 -23.72 -6.52
CA VAL A 170 -2.38 -22.93 -7.74
C VAL A 170 -2.39 -21.44 -7.36
N VAL A 171 -1.32 -20.73 -7.68
CA VAL A 171 -1.25 -19.27 -7.58
C VAL A 171 -1.51 -18.68 -8.96
N THR A 172 -2.65 -18.01 -9.13
CA THR A 172 -3.03 -17.40 -10.41
C THR A 172 -3.44 -15.94 -10.23
N SER A 173 -3.04 -15.10 -11.17
CA SER A 173 -3.44 -13.70 -11.27
C SER A 173 -3.16 -13.20 -12.69
N ALA A 174 -3.92 -12.20 -13.14
CA ALA A 174 -3.68 -11.52 -14.41
C ALA A 174 -2.28 -10.87 -14.47
N THR A 175 -1.68 -10.54 -13.32
CA THR A 175 -0.34 -9.96 -13.24
C THR A 175 0.45 -10.65 -12.12
N LEU A 176 1.32 -11.59 -12.50
CA LEU A 176 2.30 -12.19 -11.59
C LEU A 176 3.75 -11.84 -11.96
N ARG A 177 3.96 -11.42 -13.22
CA ARG A 177 5.27 -11.02 -13.73
C ARG A 177 5.53 -9.54 -13.50
N SER A 178 6.79 -9.21 -13.32
CA SER A 178 7.31 -7.85 -13.38
C SER A 178 8.51 -7.83 -14.33
N LEU A 179 8.62 -6.83 -15.20
CA LEU A 179 9.65 -6.76 -16.24
C LEU A 179 9.79 -8.07 -17.04
N ASN A 180 8.66 -8.67 -17.44
CA ASN A 180 8.61 -9.96 -18.15
C ASN A 180 9.28 -11.13 -17.39
N SER A 181 9.41 -11.07 -16.08
CA SER A 181 10.01 -12.14 -15.27
C SER A 181 9.17 -12.48 -14.03
N PHE A 182 9.24 -13.74 -13.59
CA PHE A 182 8.72 -14.20 -12.30
C PHE A 182 9.71 -13.99 -11.15
N SER A 183 10.93 -13.48 -11.40
CA SER A 183 11.98 -13.33 -10.38
C SER A 183 11.50 -12.57 -9.14
N ARG A 184 10.71 -11.49 -9.31
CA ARG A 184 10.16 -10.75 -8.17
C ARG A 184 9.17 -11.59 -7.35
N LEU A 185 8.29 -12.33 -8.01
CA LEU A 185 7.35 -13.21 -7.31
C LEU A 185 8.12 -14.26 -6.51
N GLN A 186 9.06 -14.95 -7.15
CA GLN A 186 9.92 -15.97 -6.51
C GLN A 186 10.65 -15.40 -5.29
N GLU A 187 11.25 -14.21 -5.43
CA GLU A 187 12.02 -13.56 -4.36
C GLU A 187 11.15 -13.16 -3.16
N MET A 188 9.91 -12.74 -3.41
CA MET A 188 9.00 -12.27 -2.36
C MET A 188 8.19 -13.41 -1.73
N SER A 189 7.81 -14.42 -2.51
CA SER A 189 6.97 -15.53 -2.04
C SER A 189 7.76 -16.72 -1.50
N GLY A 190 9.02 -16.87 -1.88
CA GLY A 190 9.86 -18.02 -1.55
C GLY A 190 9.74 -19.20 -2.52
N LEU A 191 8.84 -19.13 -3.52
CA LEU A 191 8.67 -20.18 -4.53
C LEU A 191 9.93 -20.32 -5.40
N LYS A 192 10.34 -21.57 -5.67
CA LYS A 192 11.58 -21.90 -6.37
C LYS A 192 11.36 -23.08 -7.31
N GLU A 193 11.85 -22.95 -8.55
CA GLU A 193 11.85 -24.07 -9.51
C GLU A 193 12.58 -25.31 -8.96
N LYS A 194 13.65 -25.09 -8.17
CA LYS A 194 14.39 -26.15 -7.48
C LYS A 194 13.55 -26.94 -6.45
N ALA A 195 12.48 -26.35 -5.93
CA ALA A 195 11.54 -27.01 -5.02
C ALA A 195 10.42 -27.76 -5.76
N GLY A 196 10.43 -27.75 -7.11
CA GLY A 196 9.39 -28.36 -7.94
C GLY A 196 8.29 -27.38 -8.38
N ASP A 197 8.39 -26.10 -8.02
CA ASP A 197 7.42 -25.08 -8.42
C ASP A 197 7.49 -24.78 -9.92
N ARG A 198 6.32 -24.59 -10.55
CA ARG A 198 6.20 -24.31 -11.97
C ARG A 198 5.69 -22.88 -12.19
N PHE A 199 6.32 -22.16 -13.11
CA PHE A 199 5.93 -20.80 -13.48
C PHE A 199 5.49 -20.79 -14.95
N VAL A 200 4.21 -20.50 -15.18
CA VAL A 200 3.63 -20.48 -16.52
C VAL A 200 3.04 -19.10 -16.77
N ALA A 201 3.44 -18.48 -17.88
CA ALA A 201 2.83 -17.27 -18.39
C ALA A 201 1.97 -17.65 -19.59
N LEU A 202 0.67 -17.34 -19.51
CA LEU A 202 -0.22 -17.48 -20.64
C LEU A 202 -0.25 -16.16 -21.42
N ASP A 203 -0.31 -16.26 -22.73
CA ASP A 203 -0.50 -15.09 -23.59
C ASP A 203 -1.91 -14.52 -23.39
N SER A 204 -2.03 -13.21 -23.58
CA SER A 204 -3.34 -12.57 -23.54
C SER A 204 -4.15 -12.95 -24.78
N PRO A 205 -5.45 -13.27 -24.65
CA PRO A 205 -6.32 -13.55 -25.80
C PRO A 205 -6.68 -12.29 -26.61
N PHE A 206 -6.26 -11.09 -26.18
CA PHE A 206 -6.66 -9.81 -26.74
C PHE A 206 -5.62 -9.25 -27.72
N ASN A 207 -6.09 -8.61 -28.81
CA ASN A 207 -5.25 -7.96 -29.79
C ASN A 207 -5.05 -6.48 -29.45
N HIS A 208 -4.11 -6.20 -28.56
CA HIS A 208 -3.86 -4.85 -28.03
C HIS A 208 -3.46 -3.83 -29.13
N VAL A 209 -2.79 -4.29 -30.20
CA VAL A 209 -2.33 -3.44 -31.30
C VAL A 209 -3.51 -2.86 -32.09
N GLU A 210 -4.56 -3.65 -32.30
CA GLU A 210 -5.77 -3.22 -33.01
C GLU A 210 -6.81 -2.58 -32.09
N GLN A 211 -6.87 -3.03 -30.83
CA GLN A 211 -7.88 -2.55 -29.89
C GLN A 211 -7.54 -1.19 -29.28
N GLY A 212 -6.27 -0.81 -29.17
CA GLY A 212 -5.95 0.48 -28.59
C GLY A 212 -4.55 0.99 -28.85
N LYS A 213 -4.22 2.08 -28.18
CA LYS A 213 -2.92 2.74 -28.31
C LYS A 213 -2.45 3.35 -27.00
N ILE A 214 -1.13 3.52 -26.89
CA ILE A 214 -0.52 4.31 -25.83
C ILE A 214 -0.22 5.70 -26.38
N VAL A 215 -0.65 6.73 -25.67
CA VAL A 215 -0.38 8.12 -26.02
C VAL A 215 0.57 8.68 -24.97
N ILE A 216 1.74 9.15 -25.39
CA ILE A 216 2.71 9.82 -24.51
C ILE A 216 2.86 11.25 -25.04
N PRO A 217 2.08 12.21 -24.53
CA PRO A 217 2.17 13.59 -24.99
C PRO A 217 3.59 14.15 -24.80
N GLN A 218 3.99 15.06 -25.69
CA GLN A 218 5.29 15.74 -25.64
C GLN A 218 5.33 16.79 -24.52
N MET A 219 5.26 16.33 -23.26
CA MET A 219 5.30 17.18 -22.07
C MET A 219 6.61 17.96 -21.99
N HIS A 220 6.56 19.25 -21.63
CA HIS A 220 7.78 20.04 -21.48
C HIS A 220 8.50 19.68 -20.18
N TYR A 221 7.76 19.37 -19.12
CA TYR A 221 8.30 19.08 -17.79
C TYR A 221 8.31 17.58 -17.45
N GLU A 222 9.36 17.10 -16.78
CA GLU A 222 9.31 15.80 -16.08
C GLU A 222 8.52 15.94 -14.76
N PRO A 223 7.79 14.90 -14.31
CA PRO A 223 7.00 14.92 -13.06
C PRO A 223 7.86 14.79 -11.79
N LEU A 224 8.83 15.69 -11.65
CA LEU A 224 9.70 15.87 -10.49
C LEU A 224 9.07 16.84 -9.48
N ILE A 225 9.53 16.81 -8.23
CA ILE A 225 8.98 17.64 -7.13
C ILE A 225 9.01 19.13 -7.50
N ASP A 226 10.11 19.60 -8.08
CA ASP A 226 10.32 21.02 -8.42
C ASP A 226 9.41 21.51 -9.57
N ASN A 227 8.99 20.58 -10.43
CA ASN A 227 8.17 20.88 -11.62
C ASN A 227 6.73 20.36 -11.49
N GLU A 228 6.31 19.90 -10.30
CA GLU A 228 5.03 19.23 -10.08
C GLU A 228 3.86 20.12 -10.53
N GLU A 229 3.91 21.42 -10.22
CA GLU A 229 2.84 22.36 -10.57
C GLU A 229 2.72 22.57 -12.08
N GLN A 230 3.85 22.79 -12.78
CA GLN A 230 3.84 22.98 -14.24
C GLN A 230 3.42 21.70 -14.96
N HIS A 231 3.90 20.55 -14.50
CA HIS A 231 3.54 19.25 -15.06
C HIS A 231 2.04 18.96 -14.92
N ILE A 232 1.46 19.23 -13.75
CA ILE A 232 0.01 19.06 -13.51
C ILE A 232 -0.80 20.03 -14.36
N ALA A 233 -0.35 21.28 -14.52
CA ALA A 233 -1.02 22.26 -15.36
C ALA A 233 -1.05 21.83 -16.84
N GLU A 234 0.07 21.32 -17.37
CA GLU A 234 0.13 20.74 -18.72
C GLU A 234 -0.79 19.53 -18.88
N MET A 235 -0.77 18.62 -17.89
CA MET A 235 -1.66 17.46 -17.87
C MET A 235 -3.12 17.90 -17.89
N ALA A 236 -3.50 18.90 -17.10
CA ALA A 236 -4.86 19.42 -17.02
C ALA A 236 -5.31 20.07 -18.35
N ALA A 237 -4.44 20.82 -19.01
CA ALA A 237 -4.74 21.41 -20.31
C ALA A 237 -4.93 20.35 -21.39
N TYR A 238 -4.02 19.38 -21.49
CA TYR A 238 -4.18 18.28 -22.45
C TYR A 238 -5.43 17.44 -22.13
N PHE A 239 -5.68 17.12 -20.85
CA PHE A 239 -6.89 16.40 -20.43
C PHE A 239 -8.17 17.15 -20.83
N ARG A 240 -8.21 18.47 -20.70
CA ARG A 240 -9.34 19.30 -21.11
C ARG A 240 -9.62 19.14 -22.61
N GLU A 241 -8.60 19.20 -23.46
CA GLU A 241 -8.76 18.97 -24.90
C GLU A 241 -9.34 17.58 -25.19
N GLN A 242 -8.92 16.55 -24.45
CA GLN A 242 -9.48 15.20 -24.58
C GLN A 242 -10.96 15.15 -24.21
N VAL A 243 -11.36 15.76 -23.09
CA VAL A 243 -12.77 15.85 -22.68
C VAL A 243 -13.60 16.63 -23.71
N GLU A 244 -13.06 17.72 -24.25
CA GLU A 244 -13.73 18.58 -25.24
C GLU A 244 -13.86 17.92 -26.62
N SER A 245 -12.96 17.00 -26.97
CA SER A 245 -13.04 16.22 -28.22
C SER A 245 -14.31 15.37 -28.33
N LYS A 246 -14.95 15.06 -27.18
CA LYS A 246 -16.15 14.21 -27.06
C LYS A 246 -16.02 12.81 -27.68
N LYS A 247 -14.80 12.33 -27.94
CA LYS A 247 -14.54 11.00 -28.49
C LYS A 247 -14.78 9.88 -27.47
N HIS A 248 -14.64 10.18 -26.18
CA HIS A 248 -14.70 9.20 -25.10
C HIS A 248 -15.82 9.56 -24.11
N LEU A 249 -16.68 8.58 -23.79
CA LEU A 249 -17.71 8.72 -22.77
C LEU A 249 -17.16 8.34 -21.38
N GLY A 250 -16.59 7.15 -21.24
CA GLY A 250 -16.00 6.65 -20.01
C GLY A 250 -14.50 6.92 -19.93
N MET A 251 -14.08 7.74 -18.98
CA MET A 251 -12.67 8.07 -18.73
C MET A 251 -12.27 7.73 -17.29
N LEU A 252 -10.99 7.38 -17.10
CA LEU A 252 -10.39 7.15 -15.79
C LEU A 252 -9.09 7.94 -15.66
N VAL A 253 -8.92 8.70 -14.58
CA VAL A 253 -7.68 9.43 -14.26
C VAL A 253 -7.05 8.88 -12.98
N LEU A 254 -5.81 8.43 -13.09
CA LEU A 254 -5.06 7.78 -12.01
C LEU A 254 -3.86 8.62 -11.56
N PHE A 255 -3.80 8.83 -10.25
CA PHE A 255 -2.72 9.55 -9.59
C PHE A 255 -1.90 8.62 -8.68
N ALA A 256 -0.60 8.89 -8.60
CA ALA A 256 0.31 8.21 -7.68
C ALA A 256 0.21 8.76 -6.24
N SER A 257 -0.29 9.99 -6.04
CA SER A 257 -0.44 10.62 -4.73
C SER A 257 -1.73 11.44 -4.62
N GLY A 258 -2.29 11.53 -3.41
CA GLY A 258 -3.46 12.36 -3.14
C GLY A 258 -3.19 13.84 -3.34
N ARG A 259 -1.96 14.30 -3.04
CA ARG A 259 -1.51 15.67 -3.27
C ARG A 259 -1.63 16.06 -4.75
N ALA A 260 -1.10 15.24 -5.66
CA ALA A 260 -1.17 15.51 -7.11
C ALA A 260 -2.62 15.49 -7.61
N MET A 261 -3.45 14.56 -7.12
CA MET A 261 -4.86 14.49 -7.45
C MET A 261 -5.60 15.78 -7.07
N GLN A 262 -5.39 16.31 -5.85
CA GLN A 262 -6.03 17.55 -5.41
C GLN A 262 -5.57 18.75 -6.24
N ARG A 263 -4.26 18.85 -6.53
CA ARG A 263 -3.72 19.92 -7.41
C ARG A 263 -4.33 19.87 -8.81
N PHE A 264 -4.48 18.68 -9.39
CA PHE A 264 -5.15 18.53 -10.68
C PHE A 264 -6.61 19.01 -10.61
N LEU A 265 -7.35 18.64 -9.56
CA LEU A 265 -8.75 19.07 -9.38
C LEU A 265 -8.90 20.59 -9.26
N GLU A 266 -7.90 21.30 -8.74
CA GLU A 266 -7.88 22.78 -8.71
C GLU A 266 -7.82 23.39 -10.13
N HIS A 267 -7.23 22.68 -11.12
CA HIS A 267 -7.12 23.14 -12.53
C HIS A 267 -8.33 22.78 -13.41
N VAL A 268 -9.19 21.86 -12.96
CA VAL A 268 -10.38 21.38 -13.72
C VAL A 268 -11.69 21.59 -12.95
N THR A 269 -11.77 22.66 -12.17
CA THR A 269 -12.92 22.97 -11.30
C THR A 269 -14.22 23.18 -12.07
N ASP A 270 -14.15 23.68 -13.29
CA ASP A 270 -15.29 23.84 -14.20
C ASP A 270 -15.85 22.51 -14.72
N LEU A 271 -15.03 21.45 -14.75
CA LEU A 271 -15.45 20.10 -15.14
C LEU A 271 -16.04 19.30 -13.98
N ARG A 272 -16.18 19.89 -12.78
CA ARG A 272 -16.51 19.18 -11.52
C ARG A 272 -17.75 18.29 -11.60
N LEU A 273 -18.78 18.67 -12.36
CA LEU A 273 -20.01 17.88 -12.53
C LEU A 273 -19.76 16.53 -13.24
N LEU A 274 -18.78 16.49 -14.15
CA LEU A 274 -18.36 15.28 -14.88
C LEU A 274 -17.50 14.35 -14.02
N LEU A 275 -16.80 14.90 -13.03
CA LEU A 275 -15.80 14.17 -12.22
C LEU A 275 -16.44 13.43 -11.04
N LEU A 276 -16.11 12.15 -10.93
CA LEU A 276 -16.45 11.25 -9.83
C LEU A 276 -15.17 10.92 -9.08
N VAL A 277 -14.90 11.65 -7.99
CA VAL A 277 -13.61 11.64 -7.29
C VAL A 277 -13.61 10.65 -6.12
N GLN A 278 -12.56 9.84 -6.02
CA GLN A 278 -12.33 8.97 -4.87
C GLN A 278 -12.28 9.79 -3.57
N GLY A 279 -13.12 9.39 -2.60
CA GLY A 279 -13.29 10.10 -1.32
C GLY A 279 -14.64 10.81 -1.21
N ASP A 280 -15.25 11.23 -2.32
CA ASP A 280 -16.56 11.91 -2.30
C ASP A 280 -17.70 10.96 -1.88
N LYS A 281 -17.63 9.69 -2.32
CA LYS A 281 -18.59 8.64 -2.02
C LYS A 281 -17.87 7.29 -1.91
N PRO A 282 -18.50 6.27 -1.29
CA PRO A 282 -18.00 4.91 -1.33
C PRO A 282 -17.74 4.47 -2.78
N ARG A 283 -16.63 3.74 -3.01
CA ARG A 283 -16.17 3.33 -4.34
C ARG A 283 -17.28 2.71 -5.21
N TYR A 284 -18.08 1.81 -4.62
CA TYR A 284 -19.15 1.12 -5.35
C TYR A 284 -20.20 2.10 -5.92
N ARG A 285 -20.53 3.17 -5.18
CA ARG A 285 -21.46 4.22 -5.63
C ARG A 285 -20.89 5.06 -6.75
N LEU A 286 -19.59 5.38 -6.72
CA LEU A 286 -18.92 6.11 -7.80
C LEU A 286 -18.98 5.31 -9.10
N VAL A 287 -18.70 4.01 -9.04
CA VAL A 287 -18.77 3.12 -10.21
C VAL A 287 -20.20 2.97 -10.73
N GLU A 288 -21.18 2.85 -9.84
CA GLU A 288 -22.61 2.79 -10.20
C GLU A 288 -23.07 4.06 -10.94
N LEU A 289 -22.73 5.23 -10.40
CA LEU A 289 -23.02 6.52 -11.05
C LEU A 289 -22.31 6.66 -12.38
N HIS A 290 -21.07 6.19 -12.47
CA HIS A 290 -20.29 6.23 -13.69
C HIS A 290 -20.97 5.41 -14.80
N ARG A 291 -21.35 4.17 -14.51
CA ARG A 291 -22.09 3.30 -15.44
C ARG A 291 -23.37 3.97 -15.92
N LYS A 292 -24.18 4.46 -14.97
CA LYS A 292 -25.47 5.11 -15.28
C LYS A 292 -25.31 6.30 -16.24
N ARG A 293 -24.28 7.14 -16.04
CA ARG A 293 -24.00 8.29 -16.92
C ARG A 293 -23.58 7.84 -18.31
N VAL A 294 -22.61 6.92 -18.41
CA VAL A 294 -22.09 6.45 -19.69
C VAL A 294 -23.15 5.71 -20.50
N GLU A 295 -23.92 4.83 -19.86
CA GLU A 295 -25.05 4.12 -20.49
C GLU A 295 -26.17 5.07 -20.93
N GLY A 296 -26.31 6.22 -20.25
CA GLY A 296 -27.18 7.32 -20.66
C GLY A 296 -26.63 8.22 -21.78
N GLY A 297 -25.45 7.90 -22.32
CA GLY A 297 -24.78 8.71 -23.35
C GLY A 297 -24.06 9.96 -22.82
N GLU A 298 -23.94 10.10 -21.50
CA GLU A 298 -23.24 11.21 -20.86
C GLU A 298 -21.76 10.87 -20.63
N ARG A 299 -20.90 11.88 -20.76
CA ARG A 299 -19.48 11.76 -20.40
C ARG A 299 -19.35 11.65 -18.89
N SER A 300 -18.46 10.78 -18.43
CA SER A 300 -18.22 10.53 -17.02
C SER A 300 -16.75 10.21 -16.77
N VAL A 301 -16.15 10.86 -15.78
CA VAL A 301 -14.72 10.71 -15.49
C VAL A 301 -14.54 10.23 -14.06
N LEU A 302 -13.98 9.04 -13.89
CA LEU A 302 -13.54 8.56 -12.59
C LEU A 302 -12.15 9.13 -12.29
N VAL A 303 -11.96 9.72 -11.11
CA VAL A 303 -10.67 10.27 -10.67
C VAL A 303 -10.28 9.61 -9.36
N GLY A 304 -9.11 9.00 -9.30
CA GLY A 304 -8.66 8.32 -8.08
C GLY A 304 -7.16 8.07 -8.02
N LEU A 305 -6.74 7.55 -6.87
CA LEU A 305 -5.40 7.01 -6.70
C LEU A 305 -5.27 5.70 -7.45
N GLN A 306 -4.05 5.22 -7.64
CA GLN A 306 -3.81 3.92 -8.27
C GLN A 306 -4.63 2.78 -7.63
N SER A 307 -4.79 2.77 -6.29
CA SER A 307 -5.59 1.78 -5.57
C SER A 307 -7.08 1.81 -5.93
N PHE A 308 -7.58 2.92 -6.47
CA PHE A 308 -8.95 3.02 -6.98
C PHE A 308 -9.18 2.10 -8.19
N ALA A 309 -8.16 1.95 -9.04
CA ALA A 309 -8.22 1.17 -10.26
C ALA A 309 -8.26 -0.35 -10.01
N GLU A 310 -7.77 -0.79 -8.85
CA GLU A 310 -7.71 -2.19 -8.49
C GLU A 310 -9.12 -2.78 -8.34
N GLY A 311 -9.41 -3.80 -9.16
CA GLY A 311 -10.71 -4.47 -9.16
C GLY A 311 -11.83 -3.71 -9.88
N LEU A 312 -11.53 -2.64 -10.63
CA LEU A 312 -12.50 -2.07 -11.57
C LEU A 312 -12.67 -2.98 -12.78
N ASP A 313 -13.91 -3.40 -13.04
CA ASP A 313 -14.29 -4.14 -14.25
C ASP A 313 -15.22 -3.28 -15.13
N LEU A 314 -14.62 -2.35 -15.87
CA LEU A 314 -15.29 -1.49 -16.86
C LEU A 314 -14.86 -1.96 -18.26
N LYS A 315 -15.81 -2.13 -19.18
CA LYS A 315 -15.59 -2.72 -20.51
C LYS A 315 -16.19 -1.84 -21.59
N GLY A 316 -15.54 -1.75 -22.76
CA GLY A 316 -16.03 -0.98 -23.91
C GLY A 316 -16.19 0.50 -23.57
N GLU A 317 -17.33 1.09 -23.91
CA GLU A 317 -17.64 2.51 -23.67
C GLU A 317 -17.52 2.95 -22.22
N LEU A 318 -17.72 2.03 -21.26
CA LEU A 318 -17.54 2.30 -19.83
C LEU A 318 -16.11 2.73 -19.49
N LEU A 319 -15.11 2.39 -20.31
CA LEU A 319 -13.76 2.87 -20.13
C LEU A 319 -12.97 2.79 -21.45
N SER A 320 -12.99 3.89 -22.23
CA SER A 320 -12.25 4.00 -23.50
C SER A 320 -11.05 4.94 -23.41
N GLN A 321 -10.85 5.66 -22.30
CA GLN A 321 -9.65 6.47 -22.09
C GLN A 321 -9.11 6.36 -20.66
N VAL A 322 -7.84 6.01 -20.53
CA VAL A 322 -7.14 5.91 -19.23
C VAL A 322 -6.02 6.94 -19.17
N HIS A 323 -6.08 7.87 -18.24
CA HIS A 323 -5.09 8.90 -17.99
C HIS A 323 -4.22 8.51 -16.79
N ILE A 324 -2.91 8.42 -16.99
CA ILE A 324 -1.93 8.06 -15.96
C ILE A 324 -1.02 9.27 -15.75
N HIS A 325 -1.16 9.95 -14.61
CA HIS A 325 -0.41 11.16 -14.30
C HIS A 325 1.12 10.95 -14.34
N LYS A 326 1.63 9.90 -13.69
CA LYS A 326 3.06 9.58 -13.66
C LYS A 326 3.32 8.12 -13.35
N ILE A 327 4.53 7.65 -13.65
CA ILE A 327 5.01 6.34 -13.21
C ILE A 327 5.03 6.33 -11.67
N ALA A 328 4.29 5.38 -11.09
CA ALA A 328 4.19 5.19 -9.65
C ALA A 328 5.38 4.40 -9.11
N PHE A 329 6.47 5.12 -8.84
CA PHE A 329 7.59 4.62 -8.05
C PHE A 329 7.22 4.55 -6.55
N PRO A 330 7.81 3.61 -5.80
CA PRO A 330 7.61 3.57 -4.35
C PRO A 330 8.12 4.87 -3.71
N PRO A 331 7.48 5.33 -2.62
CA PRO A 331 7.90 6.55 -1.92
C PRO A 331 9.30 6.39 -1.35
N ILE A 332 10.22 7.25 -1.77
CA ILE A 332 11.63 7.22 -1.35
C ILE A 332 11.81 7.53 0.14
N ASP A 333 10.87 8.26 0.74
CA ASP A 333 10.92 8.66 2.16
C ASP A 333 10.27 7.61 3.08
N SER A 334 9.71 6.52 2.55
CA SER A 334 9.11 5.48 3.39
C SER A 334 10.17 4.73 4.19
N PRO A 335 10.02 4.59 5.52
CA PRO A 335 10.97 3.86 6.36
C PRO A 335 11.26 2.45 5.87
N VAL A 336 10.22 1.76 5.35
CA VAL A 336 10.33 0.40 4.82
C VAL A 336 11.15 0.38 3.53
N VAL A 337 10.90 1.33 2.63
CA VAL A 337 11.62 1.43 1.35
C VAL A 337 13.09 1.75 1.59
N ILE A 338 13.39 2.68 2.50
CA ILE A 338 14.76 3.05 2.87
C ILE A 338 15.49 1.84 3.47
N THR A 339 14.87 1.14 4.42
CA THR A 339 15.51 -0.01 5.11
C THR A 339 15.73 -1.17 4.15
N GLU A 340 14.78 -1.47 3.25
CA GLU A 340 15.01 -2.46 2.18
C GLU A 340 16.13 -2.00 1.23
N GLY A 341 16.20 -0.71 0.91
CA GLY A 341 17.28 -0.15 0.10
C GLY A 341 18.67 -0.26 0.74
N GLU A 342 18.78 -0.01 2.05
CA GLU A 342 20.01 -0.21 2.82
C GLU A 342 20.45 -1.67 2.82
N TRP A 343 19.51 -2.59 3.05
CA TRP A 343 19.79 -4.03 3.02
C TRP A 343 20.18 -4.54 1.62
N LEU A 344 19.51 -4.08 0.57
CA LEU A 344 19.90 -4.43 -0.80
C LEU A 344 21.32 -3.94 -1.13
N LYS A 345 21.69 -2.75 -0.66
CA LYS A 345 23.06 -2.22 -0.81
C LYS A 345 24.07 -3.08 -0.04
N SER A 346 23.77 -3.56 1.17
CA SER A 346 24.67 -4.45 1.91
C SER A 346 24.87 -5.80 1.22
N LEU A 347 23.91 -6.24 0.40
CA LEU A 347 24.02 -7.41 -0.49
C LEU A 347 24.66 -7.09 -1.85
N ASN A 348 25.26 -5.90 -2.02
CA ASN A 348 25.84 -5.41 -3.27
C ASN A 348 24.83 -5.41 -4.46
N ARG A 349 23.55 -5.18 -4.16
CA ARG A 349 22.47 -5.04 -5.14
C ARG A 349 22.05 -3.58 -5.24
N TYR A 350 21.66 -3.15 -6.44
CA TYR A 350 21.24 -1.78 -6.67
C TYR A 350 19.73 -1.60 -6.39
N PRO A 351 19.31 -0.82 -5.37
CA PRO A 351 17.91 -0.77 -4.93
C PRO A 351 16.94 -0.31 -6.01
N PHE A 352 17.34 0.64 -6.85
CA PHE A 352 16.46 1.12 -7.92
C PHE A 352 16.08 -0.01 -8.90
N GLU A 353 17.05 -0.86 -9.27
CA GLU A 353 16.85 -1.96 -10.22
C GLU A 353 16.05 -3.13 -9.64
N VAL A 354 16.22 -3.42 -8.35
CA VAL A 354 15.60 -4.58 -7.69
C VAL A 354 14.25 -4.25 -7.06
N GLN A 355 14.11 -3.04 -6.52
CA GLN A 355 12.96 -2.65 -5.72
C GLN A 355 12.06 -1.67 -6.47
N SER A 356 12.61 -0.53 -6.92
CA SER A 356 11.81 0.58 -7.44
C SER A 356 11.27 0.29 -8.84
N LEU A 357 12.13 -0.13 -9.77
CA LEU A 357 11.76 -0.37 -11.15
C LEU A 357 10.77 -1.54 -11.31
N PRO A 358 10.94 -2.69 -10.63
CA PRO A 358 9.98 -3.78 -10.74
C PRO A 358 8.62 -3.44 -10.12
N SER A 359 8.58 -2.64 -9.05
CA SER A 359 7.33 -2.13 -8.47
C SER A 359 6.62 -1.19 -9.45
N ALA A 360 7.36 -0.26 -10.06
CA ALA A 360 6.84 0.64 -11.08
C ALA A 360 6.32 -0.11 -12.32
N SER A 361 7.03 -1.15 -12.78
CA SER A 361 6.60 -2.02 -13.87
C SER A 361 5.28 -2.71 -13.54
N PHE A 362 5.16 -3.31 -12.35
CA PHE A 362 3.94 -3.99 -11.92
C PHE A 362 2.75 -3.03 -11.86
N ASN A 363 2.95 -1.85 -11.26
CA ASN A 363 1.95 -0.79 -11.17
C ASN A 363 1.49 -0.32 -12.55
N LEU A 364 2.43 -0.12 -13.48
CA LEU A 364 2.11 0.34 -14.83
C LEU A 364 1.32 -0.72 -15.62
N ILE A 365 1.70 -2.00 -15.52
CA ILE A 365 0.94 -3.11 -16.13
C ILE A 365 -0.50 -3.11 -15.60
N GLN A 366 -0.69 -2.93 -14.30
CA GLN A 366 -2.01 -2.88 -13.67
C GLN A 366 -2.86 -1.70 -14.13
N GLN A 367 -2.25 -0.53 -14.33
CA GLN A 367 -2.92 0.68 -14.80
C GLN A 367 -3.30 0.58 -16.28
N VAL A 368 -2.37 0.14 -17.13
CA VAL A 368 -2.61 -0.05 -18.59
C VAL A 368 -3.63 -1.16 -18.83
N GLY A 369 -3.59 -2.24 -18.04
CA GLY A 369 -4.55 -3.35 -18.09
C GLY A 369 -5.99 -2.98 -17.71
N ARG A 370 -6.26 -1.71 -17.35
CA ARG A 370 -7.63 -1.21 -17.17
C ARG A 370 -8.36 -0.99 -18.49
N LEU A 371 -7.64 -0.67 -19.57
CA LEU A 371 -8.25 -0.35 -20.86
C LEU A 371 -8.84 -1.60 -21.55
N ILE A 372 -8.04 -2.67 -21.69
CA ILE A 372 -8.45 -3.86 -22.44
C ILE A 372 -8.87 -4.98 -21.49
N ARG A 373 -10.19 -5.21 -21.41
CA ARG A 373 -10.84 -6.18 -20.49
C ARG A 373 -11.73 -7.20 -21.21
N SER A 374 -12.02 -6.98 -22.49
CA SER A 374 -12.77 -7.85 -23.39
C SER A 374 -12.38 -7.58 -24.85
N HIS A 375 -12.77 -8.47 -25.77
CA HIS A 375 -12.56 -8.29 -27.21
C HIS A 375 -13.23 -7.04 -27.79
N SER A 376 -14.27 -6.52 -27.12
CA SER A 376 -14.99 -5.30 -27.50
C SER A 376 -14.39 -4.01 -26.90
N CYS A 377 -13.38 -4.12 -26.02
CA CYS A 377 -12.72 -2.94 -25.48
C CYS A 377 -11.91 -2.25 -26.57
N TRP A 378 -11.94 -0.91 -26.55
CA TRP A 378 -11.19 -0.09 -27.47
C TRP A 378 -10.75 1.21 -26.78
N GLY A 379 -9.73 1.89 -27.32
CA GLY A 379 -9.40 3.25 -26.93
C GLY A 379 -7.92 3.49 -26.65
N GLU A 380 -7.62 4.35 -25.68
CA GLU A 380 -6.25 4.82 -25.47
C GLU A 380 -5.83 4.97 -24.00
N VAL A 381 -4.54 4.73 -23.75
CA VAL A 381 -3.90 5.02 -22.46
C VAL A 381 -2.98 6.20 -22.62
N VAL A 382 -3.35 7.34 -22.03
CA VAL A 382 -2.56 8.58 -22.03
C VAL A 382 -1.65 8.59 -20.81
N ILE A 383 -0.33 8.57 -21.02
CA ILE A 383 0.67 8.58 -19.95
C ILE A 383 1.45 9.89 -20.00
N TYR A 384 1.29 10.73 -18.98
CA TYR A 384 1.89 12.07 -18.92
C TYR A 384 3.36 12.07 -18.45
N ASP A 385 4.04 10.91 -18.47
CA ASP A 385 5.40 10.77 -17.96
C ASP A 385 6.41 10.58 -19.09
N LYS A 386 7.05 11.68 -19.51
CA LYS A 386 8.06 11.64 -20.59
C LYS A 386 9.30 10.81 -20.25
N ARG A 387 9.48 10.39 -18.99
CA ARG A 387 10.58 9.49 -18.58
C ARG A 387 10.47 8.10 -19.20
N LEU A 388 9.29 7.69 -19.68
CA LEU A 388 9.12 6.47 -20.47
C LEU A 388 9.93 6.46 -21.78
N LEU A 389 10.14 7.64 -22.36
CA LEU A 389 10.87 7.80 -23.62
C LEU A 389 12.30 8.29 -23.38
N THR A 390 12.50 9.17 -22.40
CA THR A 390 13.79 9.87 -22.19
C THR A 390 14.78 9.10 -21.31
N LYS A 391 14.34 8.18 -20.45
CA LYS A 391 15.23 7.40 -19.56
C LYS A 391 15.42 5.98 -20.07
N ASN A 392 16.62 5.43 -19.87
CA ASN A 392 16.97 4.05 -20.30
C ASN A 392 16.02 2.98 -19.75
N TYR A 393 15.55 3.14 -18.51
CA TYR A 393 14.61 2.20 -17.90
C TYR A 393 13.20 2.27 -18.53
N GLY A 394 12.87 3.38 -19.21
CA GLY A 394 11.57 3.59 -19.85
C GLY A 394 11.27 2.55 -20.92
N LYS A 395 12.27 2.22 -21.76
CA LYS A 395 12.17 1.14 -22.75
C LYS A 395 11.84 -0.21 -22.10
N ARG A 396 12.41 -0.51 -20.92
CA ARG A 396 12.13 -1.75 -20.18
C ARG A 396 10.71 -1.78 -19.62
N LEU A 397 10.19 -0.64 -19.16
CA LEU A 397 8.80 -0.52 -18.72
C LEU A 397 7.83 -0.73 -19.88
N LEU A 398 8.08 -0.09 -21.03
CA LEU A 398 7.24 -0.24 -22.23
C LEU A 398 7.27 -1.68 -22.76
N ASN A 399 8.44 -2.33 -22.80
CA ASN A 399 8.58 -3.72 -23.22
C ASN A 399 7.87 -4.73 -22.31
N ALA A 400 7.54 -4.35 -21.07
CA ALA A 400 6.81 -5.18 -20.12
C ALA A 400 5.27 -5.06 -20.28
N LEU A 401 4.80 -4.10 -21.07
CA LEU A 401 3.39 -3.93 -21.39
C LEU A 401 3.02 -4.78 -22.60
N PRO A 402 1.71 -5.06 -22.79
CA PRO A 402 1.23 -5.54 -24.09
C PRO A 402 1.66 -4.58 -25.20
N ILE A 403 1.84 -5.11 -26.41
CA ILE A 403 2.27 -4.30 -27.56
C ILE A 403 1.11 -3.38 -27.96
N PHE A 404 1.34 -2.06 -27.84
CA PHE A 404 0.44 -1.01 -28.31
C PHE A 404 1.21 -0.08 -29.27
N PRO A 405 0.57 0.45 -30.31
CA PRO A 405 1.13 1.60 -31.04
C PRO A 405 1.29 2.79 -30.09
N ILE A 406 2.39 3.52 -30.24
CA ILE A 406 2.71 4.70 -29.41
C ILE A 406 2.57 5.97 -30.24
N GLU A 407 1.71 6.88 -29.81
CA GLU A 407 1.57 8.22 -30.38
C GLU A 407 2.15 9.29 -29.46
N GLN A 408 2.72 10.34 -30.05
CA GLN A 408 3.40 11.42 -29.34
C GLN A 408 2.87 12.80 -29.78
N PRO A 409 1.62 13.15 -29.42
CA PRO A 409 1.02 14.44 -29.77
C PRO A 409 1.69 15.59 -29.02
N ALA A 410 1.62 16.79 -29.62
CA ALA A 410 2.03 18.01 -28.96
C ALA A 410 1.12 18.33 -27.77
N VAL A 411 1.66 19.01 -26.76
CA VAL A 411 0.92 19.48 -25.58
C VAL A 411 0.60 20.96 -25.77
N PRO A 412 -0.61 21.43 -25.44
CA PRO A 412 -0.95 22.85 -25.50
C PRO A 412 -0.04 23.71 -24.62
N GLU A 413 0.21 24.96 -25.03
CA GLU A 413 0.96 25.91 -24.20
C GLU A 413 0.15 26.30 -22.97
N VAL A 414 0.74 26.14 -21.79
CA VAL A 414 0.09 26.50 -20.52
C VAL A 414 0.88 27.60 -19.81
N ILE A 415 0.27 28.78 -19.67
CA ILE A 415 0.81 29.87 -18.83
C ILE A 415 0.43 29.58 -17.38
N VAL A 416 1.34 28.93 -16.65
CA VAL A 416 1.17 28.72 -15.20
C VAL A 416 1.27 30.08 -14.51
N LYS A 417 0.16 30.57 -13.95
CA LYS A 417 0.16 31.79 -13.12
C LYS A 417 1.03 31.52 -11.89
N THR A 418 2.28 31.95 -11.93
CA THR A 418 3.21 31.80 -10.81
C THR A 418 2.64 32.59 -9.64
N LYS A 419 2.23 31.93 -8.56
CA LYS A 419 1.95 32.63 -7.30
C LYS A 419 3.22 33.38 -6.93
N THR A 420 3.12 34.70 -6.88
CA THR A 420 4.20 35.62 -6.53
C THR A 420 4.84 35.13 -5.24
N LYS A 421 6.14 34.79 -5.30
CA LYS A 421 6.94 34.53 -4.10
C LYS A 421 6.73 35.71 -3.16
N GLN A 422 6.02 35.52 -2.06
CA GLN A 422 6.03 36.48 -0.97
C GLN A 422 7.49 36.63 -0.55
N THR A 423 8.08 37.75 -0.93
CA THR A 423 9.39 38.21 -0.47
C THR A 423 9.37 38.13 1.05
N ARG A 424 10.11 37.15 1.60
CA ARG A 424 10.52 37.15 3.00
C ARG A 424 11.26 38.47 3.22
N ARG A 425 10.56 39.47 3.78
CA ARG A 425 11.19 40.66 4.35
C ARG A 425 12.18 40.16 5.41
N LYS A 426 13.47 40.23 5.10
CA LYS A 426 14.54 40.19 6.10
C LYS A 426 14.23 41.30 7.10
N ARG A 427 13.80 40.94 8.32
CA ARG A 427 13.89 41.85 9.46
C ARG A 427 15.39 42.01 9.74
N ARG A 428 15.88 43.24 9.59
CA ARG A 428 17.14 43.70 10.15
C ARG A 428 17.03 43.77 11.66
#